data_AF-A0A7S3STJ5-F1
#
_entry.id   AF-A0A7S3STJ5-F1
#
_cell.length_a   1.000
_cell.length_b   1.000
_cell.length_c   1.000
_cell.angle_alpha   90.00
_cell.angle_beta   90.00
_cell.angle_gamma   90.00
#
_symmetry.space_group_name_H-M   'P 1'
#
loop_
_entity.id
_entity.type
_entity.pdbx_description
1 polymer ?
#
loop_
_entity_poly.entity_id
_entity_poly.type
_entity_poly.pdbx_seq_one_letter_code
_entity_poly.pdbx_strand_id
1 'polypeptide(L)'
;SSGVLCLLPWRMASCRLLLSLAVLPPAAALHAVPLLTNAQRRAGLRHLQLDGPARRSSVIQAVASVPERGETSSSTALDLISAIKLAVEDRRRVDELVTLFDYSGTIDVNGQHYAGQGAVKRFFSAFLLDGRFTDVTLLGGDEAAMAKGDLTLLFAADAGSREIMLRPTFCGGLVQSLDVREVKAPPGAQPLFSGAETTDIDENGPAWETFDGRVRQRIWRRTDLFAEGNTFLKDTMELSTDRAIMVVDQTVWELYGTKMERWAESVDLRLDAVVAPGNEDQKTMETFCFLLDELKRVDPLRRSEPVLAIGGGVLTDTAGFACACWRRGIPWCRLPTTLLGMVDASVGIKVAINYHRKNGVGHFFSPLHTFIDSSFLGTVSLPDIRSGVGEIMKAALVHDRRLWSLMQRHGTRLIDERFQDSDEADAIIKLSVDAMLECIGPDLWEEALLRPMDFGHSFSRTLEADERFQLRHGEAVAIDCVFSSLIAEQKGLLPTNEAEELLALYATLGLPCSIAGITAETYKRARDEITVHRDGLLRAPLPAGIGACKYVDEITDAEIDAAFTRLETFMRSNPQVLWDPSKSFNAPGAL
;
A
#
# COMPACT_ATOMS: atom_id res chain seq x y z
N SER A 1 -6.11 -20.61 -59.44
CA SER A 1 -4.67 -20.61 -59.74
C SER A 1 -3.92 -20.19 -58.48
N SER A 2 -3.35 -21.18 -57.79
CA SER A 2 -2.11 -21.16 -56.99
C SER A 2 -1.76 -19.94 -56.12
N GLY A 3 -1.61 -20.15 -54.80
CA GLY A 3 -0.72 -19.31 -53.98
C GLY A 3 -0.98 -19.24 -52.46
N VAL A 4 -0.64 -20.32 -51.75
CA VAL A 4 -0.16 -20.49 -50.35
C VAL A 4 -0.11 -19.30 -49.35
N LEU A 5 -0.66 -19.62 -48.16
CA LEU A 5 -0.51 -19.14 -46.76
C LEU A 5 0.47 -18.01 -46.38
N CYS A 6 0.00 -17.15 -45.46
CA CYS A 6 0.78 -16.75 -44.28
C CYS A 6 -0.13 -16.66 -43.03
N LEU A 7 0.26 -17.34 -41.95
CA LEU A 7 -0.36 -17.37 -40.62
C LEU A 7 0.09 -16.15 -39.80
N LEU A 8 -0.84 -15.51 -39.06
CA LEU A 8 -0.56 -14.72 -37.84
C LEU A 8 -1.85 -14.66 -36.96
N PRO A 9 -1.73 -14.53 -35.62
CA PRO A 9 -2.63 -15.16 -34.64
C PRO A 9 -3.86 -14.34 -34.20
N TRP A 10 -4.86 -15.10 -33.74
CA TRP A 10 -6.08 -14.69 -33.05
C TRP A 10 -5.85 -13.67 -31.93
N ARG A 11 -6.37 -12.45 -32.08
CA ARG A 11 -6.93 -11.59 -31.02
C ARG A 11 -7.55 -10.33 -31.63
N MET A 12 -8.72 -10.43 -32.28
CA MET A 12 -9.66 -9.31 -32.52
C MET A 12 -11.00 -9.85 -33.06
N ALA A 13 -11.81 -10.48 -32.19
CA ALA A 13 -13.15 -10.95 -32.56
C ALA A 13 -14.23 -10.63 -31.51
N SER A 14 -14.04 -9.59 -30.69
CA SER A 14 -15.03 -9.20 -29.66
C SER A 14 -15.54 -7.76 -29.78
N CYS A 15 -15.27 -7.05 -30.88
CA CYS A 15 -15.67 -5.64 -31.07
C CYS A 15 -16.70 -5.40 -32.21
N ARG A 16 -17.49 -6.41 -32.60
CA ARG A 16 -18.55 -6.22 -33.60
C ARG A 16 -19.94 -6.72 -33.18
N LEU A 17 -20.21 -6.91 -31.89
CA LEU A 17 -21.53 -7.31 -31.39
C LEU A 17 -22.14 -6.36 -30.34
N LEU A 18 -21.71 -5.10 -30.29
CA LEU A 18 -22.23 -4.08 -29.35
C LEU A 18 -22.66 -2.77 -30.04
N LEU A 19 -22.98 -2.82 -31.34
CA LEU A 19 -23.46 -1.67 -32.11
C LEU A 19 -24.69 -2.04 -32.94
N SER A 20 -25.75 -2.52 -32.28
CA SER A 20 -27.11 -2.59 -32.87
C SER A 20 -28.21 -2.86 -31.83
N LEU A 21 -28.11 -2.27 -30.63
CA LEU A 21 -29.22 -2.23 -29.66
C LEU A 21 -29.35 -0.81 -29.10
N ALA A 22 -29.80 0.09 -29.96
CA ALA A 22 -30.47 1.31 -29.56
C ALA A 22 -31.79 1.35 -30.32
N VAL A 23 -32.86 1.77 -29.63
CA VAL A 23 -34.26 1.91 -30.08
C VAL A 23 -35.16 0.69 -29.80
N LEU A 24 -35.84 0.69 -28.63
CA LEU A 24 -37.29 0.43 -28.38
C LEU A 24 -37.58 0.29 -26.85
N PRO A 25 -38.84 0.51 -26.36
CA PRO A 25 -39.18 0.98 -25.00
C PRO A 25 -39.45 -0.14 -23.95
N PRO A 26 -39.65 0.21 -22.66
CA PRO A 26 -39.58 -0.73 -21.54
C PRO A 26 -40.94 -1.39 -21.25
N ALA A 27 -41.10 -2.65 -21.65
CA ALA A 27 -42.05 -3.60 -21.02
C ALA A 27 -41.88 -5.00 -21.65
N ALA A 28 -40.96 -5.81 -21.11
CA ALA A 28 -40.97 -7.28 -21.13
C ALA A 28 -39.64 -7.82 -20.56
N ALA A 29 -39.40 -7.59 -19.26
CA ALA A 29 -38.32 -8.25 -18.53
C ALA A 29 -38.93 -9.29 -17.59
N LEU A 30 -39.51 -10.35 -18.16
CA LEU A 30 -39.81 -11.59 -17.46
C LEU A 30 -39.66 -12.74 -18.47
N HIS A 31 -38.84 -13.72 -18.08
CA HIS A 31 -38.45 -14.94 -18.81
C HIS A 31 -37.26 -14.83 -19.79
N ALA A 32 -36.05 -14.76 -19.24
CA ALA A 32 -34.85 -15.38 -19.85
C ALA A 32 -33.65 -15.47 -18.86
N VAL A 33 -33.82 -16.20 -17.76
CA VAL A 33 -32.72 -16.76 -16.95
C VAL A 33 -33.20 -18.17 -16.61
N PRO A 34 -32.61 -19.27 -17.14
CA PRO A 34 -31.30 -19.76 -16.72
C PRO A 34 -30.57 -20.68 -17.74
N LEU A 35 -29.55 -20.20 -18.47
CA LEU A 35 -28.66 -21.09 -19.24
C LEU A 35 -27.26 -20.49 -19.34
N LEU A 36 -26.50 -20.51 -18.24
CA LEU A 36 -25.02 -20.40 -18.28
C LEU A 36 -24.37 -20.79 -16.93
N THR A 37 -24.96 -21.75 -16.21
CA THR A 37 -24.40 -22.31 -14.98
C THR A 37 -24.54 -23.83 -15.01
N ASN A 38 -23.71 -24.54 -15.79
CA ASN A 38 -23.53 -26.00 -15.61
C ASN A 38 -22.28 -26.64 -16.25
N ALA A 39 -21.37 -25.88 -16.89
CA ALA A 39 -20.17 -26.47 -17.51
C ALA A 39 -18.89 -26.43 -16.66
N GLN A 40 -18.88 -25.78 -15.49
CA GLN A 40 -17.69 -25.69 -14.62
C GLN A 40 -17.85 -26.37 -13.24
N ARG A 41 -19.00 -27.01 -12.94
CA ARG A 41 -19.27 -27.67 -11.64
C ARG A 41 -18.87 -29.16 -11.55
N ARG A 42 -18.07 -29.68 -12.48
CA ARG A 42 -17.59 -31.08 -12.43
C ARG A 42 -16.08 -31.18 -12.63
N ALA A 43 -15.32 -30.74 -11.64
CA ALA A 43 -13.96 -31.23 -11.40
C ALA A 43 -13.58 -31.08 -9.91
N GLY A 44 -13.64 -32.19 -9.17
CA GLY A 44 -12.71 -32.46 -8.07
C GLY A 44 -12.93 -31.80 -6.69
N LEU A 45 -14.02 -32.09 -6.00
CA LEU A 45 -14.06 -32.04 -4.52
C LEU A 45 -13.77 -33.45 -3.98
N ARG A 46 -12.61 -33.62 -3.33
CA ARG A 46 -12.39 -34.72 -2.37
C ARG A 46 -12.09 -34.11 -1.02
N HIS A 47 -12.95 -34.40 -0.06
CA HIS A 47 -12.75 -34.18 1.37
C HIS A 47 -11.50 -34.92 1.86
N LEU A 48 -10.71 -34.25 2.69
CA LEU A 48 -9.76 -34.89 3.60
C LEU A 48 -9.88 -34.22 4.97
N GLN A 49 -10.40 -35.01 5.90
CA GLN A 49 -10.56 -34.74 7.32
C GLN A 49 -9.22 -35.06 8.00
N LEU A 50 -8.70 -34.20 8.87
CA LEU A 50 -7.52 -34.49 9.70
C LEU A 50 -7.78 -34.07 11.15
N ASP A 51 -7.83 -35.08 12.02
CA ASP A 51 -7.77 -34.97 13.48
C ASP A 51 -6.38 -34.47 13.95
N GLY A 52 -6.32 -33.72 15.05
CA GLY A 52 -5.07 -33.21 15.66
C GLY A 52 -4.33 -34.25 16.54
N PRO A 53 -3.44 -33.86 17.48
CA PRO A 53 -2.64 -32.62 17.62
C PRO A 53 -1.11 -32.90 17.74
N ALA A 54 -0.22 -31.97 17.36
CA ALA A 54 1.05 -31.63 18.06
C ALA A 54 2.09 -30.86 17.20
N ARG A 55 2.55 -29.75 17.78
CA ARG A 55 3.90 -29.13 17.74
C ARG A 55 4.43 -28.45 16.46
N ARG A 56 4.49 -27.11 16.61
CA ARG A 56 5.39 -26.06 16.10
C ARG A 56 6.62 -26.47 15.26
N SER A 57 6.94 -25.56 14.32
CA SER A 57 8.18 -25.40 13.53
C SER A 57 8.23 -26.13 12.18
N SER A 58 7.81 -25.45 11.11
CA SER A 58 8.53 -25.47 9.82
C SER A 58 7.91 -24.50 8.82
N VAL A 59 8.80 -23.72 8.21
CA VAL A 59 8.60 -22.87 7.03
C VAL A 59 8.42 -23.77 5.81
N ILE A 60 7.38 -23.48 5.01
CA ILE A 60 7.19 -23.78 3.58
C ILE A 60 7.52 -25.21 3.12
N GLN A 61 6.49 -26.04 2.91
CA GLN A 61 6.51 -27.08 1.87
C GLN A 61 5.09 -27.36 1.37
N ALA A 62 4.74 -26.78 0.21
CA ALA A 62 3.70 -27.30 -0.68
C ALA A 62 3.82 -26.66 -2.07
N VAL A 63 4.81 -27.08 -2.87
CA VAL A 63 4.69 -27.03 -4.33
C VAL A 63 5.00 -28.43 -4.84
N ALA A 64 3.96 -29.04 -5.40
CA ALA A 64 3.96 -30.40 -5.89
C ALA A 64 4.80 -30.55 -7.16
N SER A 65 5.60 -31.63 -7.19
CA SER A 65 6.05 -32.41 -8.35
C SER A 65 6.03 -31.72 -9.73
N VAL A 66 7.19 -31.21 -10.15
CA VAL A 66 7.50 -30.83 -11.54
C VAL A 66 8.43 -31.91 -12.14
N PRO A 67 8.30 -32.29 -13.42
CA PRO A 67 8.99 -33.46 -13.97
C PRO A 67 10.51 -33.25 -14.03
N GLU A 68 11.27 -34.28 -13.65
CA GLU A 68 12.70 -34.37 -13.99
C GLU A 68 12.87 -34.55 -15.51
N ARG A 69 13.49 -33.55 -16.17
CA ARG A 69 14.52 -33.68 -17.23
C ARG A 69 14.77 -32.34 -17.95
N GLY A 70 15.88 -31.67 -17.65
CA GLY A 70 16.99 -31.53 -18.61
C GLY A 70 17.15 -30.33 -19.56
N GLU A 71 16.30 -29.30 -19.62
CA GLU A 71 16.42 -28.26 -20.69
C GLU A 71 16.51 -26.77 -20.27
N THR A 72 16.61 -26.41 -18.98
CA THR A 72 16.37 -25.01 -18.53
C THR A 72 17.58 -24.18 -18.06
N SER A 73 18.83 -24.67 -18.12
CA SER A 73 19.99 -23.90 -17.61
C SER A 73 20.64 -22.96 -18.64
N SER A 74 20.61 -23.32 -19.93
CA SER A 74 21.30 -22.59 -21.01
C SER A 74 20.57 -21.32 -21.45
N SER A 75 19.25 -21.37 -21.62
CA SER A 75 18.43 -20.21 -22.00
C SER A 75 18.42 -19.14 -20.92
N THR A 76 18.23 -19.54 -19.66
CA THR A 76 18.15 -18.62 -18.52
C THR A 76 19.47 -17.87 -18.27
N ALA A 77 20.61 -18.52 -18.53
CA ALA A 77 21.91 -17.85 -18.47
C ALA A 77 22.08 -16.80 -19.57
N LEU A 78 21.59 -17.07 -20.79
CA LEU A 78 21.59 -16.10 -21.90
C LEU A 78 20.63 -14.94 -21.63
N ASP A 79 19.47 -15.21 -21.04
CA ASP A 79 18.52 -14.19 -20.60
C ASP A 79 19.13 -13.30 -19.51
N LEU A 80 19.87 -13.89 -18.56
CA LEU A 80 20.61 -13.17 -17.52
C LEU A 80 21.66 -12.22 -18.13
N ILE A 81 22.48 -12.71 -19.06
CA ILE A 81 23.48 -11.90 -19.76
C ILE A 81 22.80 -10.77 -20.56
N SER A 82 21.70 -11.09 -21.25
CA SER A 82 20.95 -10.11 -22.05
C SER A 82 20.36 -9.02 -21.16
N ALA A 83 19.76 -9.37 -20.03
CA ALA A 83 19.22 -8.41 -19.09
C ALA A 83 20.32 -7.51 -18.48
N ILE A 84 21.51 -8.06 -18.20
CA ILE A 84 22.66 -7.26 -17.73
C ILE A 84 23.12 -6.28 -18.83
N LYS A 85 23.22 -6.73 -20.08
CA LYS A 85 23.56 -5.84 -21.22
C LYS A 85 22.56 -4.70 -21.36
N LEU A 86 21.27 -5.00 -21.33
CA LEU A 86 20.20 -4.00 -21.43
C LEU A 86 20.23 -3.02 -20.26
N ALA A 87 20.59 -3.47 -19.05
CA ALA A 87 20.75 -2.61 -17.89
C ALA A 87 21.98 -1.70 -17.98
N VAL A 88 23.07 -2.14 -18.64
CA VAL A 88 24.23 -1.29 -18.95
C VAL A 88 23.86 -0.19 -19.96
N GLU A 89 23.09 -0.53 -21.01
CA GLU A 89 22.62 0.43 -22.01
C GLU A 89 21.61 1.44 -21.44
N ASP A 90 20.64 0.97 -20.64
CA ASP A 90 19.64 1.80 -19.97
C ASP A 90 19.41 1.30 -18.54
N ARG A 91 19.93 2.06 -17.57
CA ARG A 91 19.89 1.72 -16.14
C ARG A 91 18.49 1.59 -15.57
N ARG A 92 17.47 2.16 -16.23
CA ARG A 92 16.06 1.99 -15.83
C ARG A 92 15.56 0.55 -16.05
N ARG A 93 16.33 -0.27 -16.76
CA ARG A 93 16.01 -1.67 -17.09
C ARG A 93 16.61 -2.68 -16.10
N VAL A 94 17.25 -2.23 -15.01
CA VAL A 94 17.67 -3.13 -13.92
C VAL A 94 16.48 -3.92 -13.35
N ASP A 95 15.27 -3.35 -13.38
CA ASP A 95 14.06 -4.08 -12.97
C ASP A 95 13.82 -5.34 -13.84
N GLU A 96 14.22 -5.36 -15.12
CA GLU A 96 14.11 -6.53 -16.01
C GLU A 96 15.06 -7.66 -15.58
N LEU A 97 16.28 -7.33 -15.15
CA LEU A 97 17.25 -8.28 -14.61
C LEU A 97 16.73 -9.00 -13.37
N VAL A 98 16.03 -8.25 -12.52
CA VAL A 98 15.48 -8.77 -11.26
C VAL A 98 14.34 -9.76 -11.50
N THR A 99 13.62 -9.66 -12.62
CA THR A 99 12.54 -10.61 -12.98
C THR A 99 13.02 -12.04 -13.21
N LEU A 100 14.32 -12.22 -13.44
CA LEU A 100 14.92 -13.54 -13.66
C LEU A 100 15.20 -14.29 -12.35
N PHE A 101 15.02 -13.67 -11.19
CA PHE A 101 15.31 -14.27 -9.89
C PHE A 101 14.05 -14.79 -9.22
N ASP A 102 14.16 -15.85 -8.42
CA ASP A 102 13.07 -16.25 -7.52
C ASP A 102 13.11 -15.45 -6.20
N TYR A 103 11.96 -15.30 -5.55
CA TYR A 103 11.80 -14.59 -4.28
C TYR A 103 12.58 -15.24 -3.13
N SER A 104 12.80 -16.55 -3.21
CA SER A 104 13.62 -17.32 -2.26
C SER A 104 15.13 -17.19 -2.51
N GLY A 105 15.52 -16.47 -3.56
CA GLY A 105 16.89 -16.48 -4.04
C GLY A 105 17.87 -15.64 -3.23
N THR A 106 19.16 -15.94 -3.36
CA THR A 106 20.25 -15.25 -2.64
C THR A 106 21.30 -14.69 -3.59
N ILE A 107 21.95 -13.60 -3.19
CA ILE A 107 23.14 -13.07 -3.86
C ILE A 107 24.28 -13.02 -2.86
N ASP A 108 25.43 -13.57 -3.24
CA ASP A 108 26.68 -13.44 -2.50
C ASP A 108 27.56 -12.43 -3.24
N VAL A 109 27.99 -11.38 -2.56
CA VAL A 109 28.90 -10.39 -3.12
C VAL A 109 30.15 -10.35 -2.28
N ASN A 110 31.27 -10.84 -2.83
CA ASN A 110 32.57 -10.88 -2.15
C ASN A 110 32.54 -11.52 -0.75
N GLY A 111 31.72 -12.55 -0.54
CA GLY A 111 31.59 -13.28 0.73
C GLY A 111 30.52 -12.74 1.67
N GLN A 112 29.69 -11.78 1.22
CA GLN A 112 28.53 -11.29 1.98
C GLN A 112 27.23 -11.74 1.35
N HIS A 113 26.34 -12.31 2.17
CA HIS A 113 25.08 -12.89 1.73
C HIS A 113 23.91 -11.91 1.85
N TYR A 114 23.13 -11.83 0.79
CA TYR A 114 21.89 -11.06 0.75
C TYR A 114 20.77 -11.92 0.18
N ALA A 115 19.54 -11.67 0.60
CA ALA A 115 18.38 -12.43 0.17
C ALA A 115 17.38 -11.57 -0.60
N GLY A 116 16.70 -12.20 -1.56
CA GLY A 116 15.62 -11.64 -2.35
C GLY A 116 16.06 -10.74 -3.51
N GLN A 117 15.12 -10.54 -4.42
CA GLN A 117 15.23 -9.71 -5.62
C GLN A 117 15.69 -8.26 -5.35
N GLY A 118 15.31 -7.69 -4.19
CA GLY A 118 15.71 -6.33 -3.81
C GLY A 118 17.22 -6.17 -3.60
N ALA A 119 17.90 -7.22 -3.11
CA ALA A 119 19.35 -7.19 -2.94
C ALA A 119 20.09 -7.15 -4.29
N VAL A 120 19.64 -7.98 -5.25
CA VAL A 120 20.15 -8.00 -6.62
C VAL A 120 19.97 -6.64 -7.29
N LYS A 121 18.79 -6.04 -7.13
CA LYS A 121 18.51 -4.71 -7.69
C LYS A 121 19.46 -3.65 -7.15
N ARG A 122 19.64 -3.59 -5.82
CA ARG A 122 20.53 -2.61 -5.18
C ARG A 122 21.97 -2.78 -5.67
N PHE A 123 22.44 -4.03 -5.73
CA PHE A 123 23.78 -4.34 -6.24
C PHE A 123 23.97 -3.83 -7.67
N PHE A 124 23.14 -4.25 -8.63
CA PHE A 124 23.32 -3.85 -10.04
C PHE A 124 23.04 -2.36 -10.27
N SER A 125 22.10 -1.75 -9.54
CA SER A 125 21.88 -0.30 -9.63
C SER A 125 23.09 0.48 -9.16
N ALA A 126 23.65 0.15 -7.99
CA ALA A 126 24.84 0.79 -7.44
C ALA A 126 26.08 0.55 -8.32
N PHE A 127 26.28 -0.69 -8.77
CA PHE A 127 27.38 -1.06 -9.64
C PHE A 127 27.40 -0.26 -10.95
N LEU A 128 26.25 -0.17 -11.63
CA LEU A 128 26.12 0.55 -12.89
C LEU A 128 26.18 2.08 -12.72
N LEU A 129 25.75 2.60 -11.56
CA LEU A 129 25.87 4.02 -11.21
C LEU A 129 27.32 4.43 -10.98
N ASP A 130 28.06 3.67 -10.17
CA ASP A 130 29.46 3.92 -9.81
C ASP A 130 30.38 3.83 -11.03
N GLY A 131 30.23 2.78 -11.85
CA GLY A 131 31.18 2.50 -12.93
C GLY A 131 30.96 3.31 -14.21
N ARG A 132 29.80 3.94 -14.41
CA ARG A 132 29.41 4.61 -15.68
C ARG A 132 29.79 3.81 -16.93
N PHE A 133 29.52 2.52 -16.92
CA PHE A 133 29.92 1.63 -18.01
C PHE A 133 29.21 1.99 -19.32
N THR A 134 29.96 1.89 -20.42
CA THR A 134 29.48 2.14 -21.78
C THR A 134 29.21 0.84 -22.54
N ASP A 135 29.80 -0.27 -22.10
CA ASP A 135 29.64 -1.58 -22.73
C ASP A 135 29.91 -2.73 -21.74
N VAL A 136 29.38 -3.92 -22.04
CA VAL A 136 29.67 -5.16 -21.31
C VAL A 136 29.83 -6.35 -22.26
N THR A 137 30.94 -7.06 -22.12
CA THR A 137 31.30 -8.23 -22.94
C THR A 137 31.47 -9.48 -22.08
N LEU A 138 30.94 -10.62 -22.53
CA LEU A 138 31.21 -11.92 -21.92
C LEU A 138 32.59 -12.42 -22.34
N LEU A 139 33.47 -12.68 -21.38
CA LEU A 139 34.81 -13.24 -21.60
C LEU A 139 34.74 -14.77 -21.72
N GLY A 140 35.37 -15.33 -22.75
CA GLY A 140 35.46 -16.78 -22.97
C GLY A 140 34.51 -17.37 -24.01
N GLY A 141 33.57 -16.58 -24.54
CA GLY A 141 32.59 -17.00 -25.57
C GLY A 141 31.45 -17.86 -25.01
N ASP A 142 30.28 -17.81 -25.68
CA ASP A 142 29.04 -18.41 -25.19
C ASP A 142 29.17 -19.93 -24.91
N GLU A 143 29.84 -20.70 -25.77
CA GLU A 143 29.89 -22.17 -25.62
C GLU A 143 30.79 -22.69 -24.48
N ALA A 144 31.87 -21.97 -24.13
CA ALA A 144 32.83 -22.43 -23.10
C ALA A 144 32.44 -21.99 -21.68
N ALA A 145 31.74 -20.85 -21.54
CA ALA A 145 31.18 -20.39 -20.27
C ALA A 145 30.02 -21.29 -19.79
N MET A 146 29.24 -21.82 -20.75
CA MET A 146 28.07 -22.67 -20.49
C MET A 146 28.39 -24.06 -19.91
N ALA A 147 29.64 -24.55 -20.06
CA ALA A 147 30.06 -25.84 -19.53
C ALA A 147 30.47 -25.81 -18.05
N LYS A 148 30.70 -24.62 -17.46
CA LYS A 148 31.22 -24.47 -16.09
C LYS A 148 30.29 -23.75 -15.11
N GLY A 149 29.24 -23.06 -15.58
CA GLY A 149 28.30 -22.34 -14.71
C GLY A 149 28.82 -20.99 -14.19
N ASP A 150 30.06 -20.61 -14.52
CA ASP A 150 30.67 -19.33 -14.18
C ASP A 150 30.65 -18.41 -15.41
N LEU A 151 30.09 -17.21 -15.29
CA LEU A 151 30.01 -16.18 -16.33
C LEU A 151 30.95 -15.02 -15.97
N THR A 152 32.01 -14.82 -16.74
CA THR A 152 32.90 -13.67 -16.53
C THR A 152 32.55 -12.53 -17.48
N LEU A 153 32.17 -11.39 -16.94
CA LEU A 153 31.78 -10.19 -17.67
C LEU A 153 32.85 -9.10 -17.52
N LEU A 154 33.27 -8.54 -18.65
CA LEU A 154 34.11 -7.35 -18.73
C LEU A 154 33.23 -6.13 -18.98
N PHE A 155 33.18 -5.23 -18.01
CA PHE A 155 32.49 -3.96 -18.11
C PHE A 155 33.48 -2.86 -18.50
N ALA A 156 33.25 -2.20 -19.63
CA ALA A 156 34.08 -1.12 -20.13
C ALA A 156 33.53 0.24 -19.67
N ALA A 157 34.42 1.12 -19.20
CA ALA A 157 34.10 2.50 -18.88
C ALA A 157 35.27 3.42 -19.28
N ASP A 158 34.99 4.70 -19.45
CA ASP A 158 35.99 5.71 -19.85
C ASP A 158 37.17 5.82 -18.85
N ALA A 159 36.92 5.50 -17.57
CA ALA A 159 37.90 5.54 -16.48
C ALA A 159 38.65 4.20 -16.26
N GLY A 160 38.37 3.16 -17.07
CA GLY A 160 38.98 1.84 -16.97
C GLY A 160 37.94 0.71 -16.87
N SER A 161 38.34 -0.50 -17.26
CA SER A 161 37.44 -1.67 -17.26
C SER A 161 37.42 -2.40 -15.92
N ARG A 162 36.26 -2.96 -15.54
CA ARG A 162 36.09 -3.88 -14.41
C ARG A 162 35.72 -5.27 -14.90
N GLU A 163 36.23 -6.31 -14.25
CA GLU A 163 35.93 -7.70 -14.57
C GLU A 163 35.21 -8.35 -13.39
N ILE A 164 33.99 -8.86 -13.62
CA ILE A 164 33.18 -9.54 -12.61
C ILE A 164 32.91 -10.98 -13.06
N MET A 165 33.04 -11.91 -12.14
CA MET A 165 32.61 -13.29 -12.29
C MET A 165 31.28 -13.50 -11.56
N LEU A 166 30.34 -14.11 -12.27
CA LEU A 166 29.01 -14.46 -11.79
C LEU A 166 28.86 -15.98 -11.76
N ARG A 167 28.34 -16.56 -10.67
CA ARG A 167 27.98 -17.98 -10.59
C ARG A 167 26.51 -18.16 -10.25
N PRO A 168 25.61 -18.20 -11.25
CA PRO A 168 24.21 -18.45 -11.00
C PRO A 168 23.91 -19.92 -10.74
N THR A 169 23.01 -20.20 -9.79
CA THR A 169 22.29 -21.48 -9.67
C THR A 169 20.85 -21.27 -10.13
N PHE A 170 20.33 -22.19 -10.94
CA PHE A 170 18.99 -22.06 -11.53
C PHE A 170 18.02 -23.12 -11.01
N CYS A 171 16.77 -22.72 -10.77
CA CYS A 171 15.66 -23.62 -10.45
C CYS A 171 14.40 -23.15 -11.20
N GLY A 172 13.75 -24.05 -11.95
CA GLY A 172 12.51 -23.72 -12.66
C GLY A 172 12.62 -22.62 -13.73
N GLY A 173 13.82 -22.37 -14.28
CA GLY A 173 14.05 -21.27 -15.24
C GLY A 173 14.24 -19.90 -14.58
N LEU A 174 14.39 -19.84 -13.26
CA LEU A 174 14.76 -18.64 -12.50
C LEU A 174 16.13 -18.83 -11.84
N VAL A 175 16.82 -17.72 -11.59
CA VAL A 175 18.04 -17.64 -10.79
C VAL A 175 17.65 -17.76 -9.32
N GLN A 176 18.05 -18.87 -8.70
CA GLN A 176 17.84 -19.13 -7.27
C GLN A 176 19.01 -18.60 -6.43
N SER A 177 20.23 -18.62 -6.94
CA SER A 177 21.34 -17.94 -6.25
C SER A 177 22.34 -17.37 -7.23
N LEU A 178 23.08 -16.34 -6.84
CA LEU A 178 24.12 -15.72 -7.66
C LEU A 178 25.32 -15.33 -6.78
N ASP A 179 26.47 -15.99 -6.97
CA ASP A 179 27.75 -15.54 -6.39
C ASP A 179 28.39 -14.52 -7.36
N VAL A 180 28.76 -13.35 -6.85
CA VAL A 180 29.34 -12.24 -7.59
C VAL A 180 30.69 -11.90 -6.98
N ARG A 181 31.72 -11.99 -7.81
CA ARG A 181 33.11 -11.69 -7.40
C ARG A 181 33.75 -10.75 -8.39
N GLU A 182 34.36 -9.69 -7.88
CA GLU A 182 35.20 -8.83 -8.70
C GLU A 182 36.56 -9.51 -8.91
N VAL A 183 36.91 -9.77 -10.17
CA VAL A 183 38.14 -10.48 -10.56
C VAL A 183 39.25 -9.49 -10.91
N LYS A 184 38.90 -8.31 -11.41
CA LYS A 184 39.87 -7.25 -11.76
C LYS A 184 39.24 -5.86 -11.63
N ALA A 185 39.90 -4.99 -10.86
CA ALA A 185 39.52 -3.59 -10.65
C ALA A 185 40.64 -2.64 -11.10
N PRO A 186 40.32 -1.40 -11.56
CA PRO A 186 41.33 -0.39 -11.83
C PRO A 186 42.07 0.03 -10.54
N PRO A 187 43.36 0.46 -10.63
CA PRO A 187 44.12 0.89 -9.47
C PRO A 187 43.43 2.05 -8.74
N GLY A 188 43.11 1.87 -7.45
CA GLY A 188 42.43 2.87 -6.63
C GLY A 188 40.89 2.80 -6.66
N ALA A 189 40.29 1.82 -7.35
CA ALA A 189 38.86 1.55 -7.26
C ALA A 189 38.47 1.16 -5.83
N GLN A 190 37.46 1.83 -5.27
CA GLN A 190 36.91 1.44 -3.98
C GLN A 190 36.08 0.15 -4.13
N PRO A 191 36.11 -0.77 -3.15
CA PRO A 191 35.23 -1.93 -3.17
C PRO A 191 33.77 -1.46 -3.14
N LEU A 192 32.94 -2.05 -4.00
CA LEU A 192 31.51 -1.76 -4.17
C LEU A 192 30.68 -1.93 -2.89
N PHE A 193 31.25 -2.61 -1.89
CA PHE A 193 30.70 -2.80 -0.56
C PHE A 193 31.85 -2.71 0.47
N SER A 194 31.81 -1.69 1.32
CA SER A 194 32.50 -1.68 2.62
C SER A 194 31.47 -1.46 3.71
N GLY A 195 30.66 -2.48 3.97
CA GLY A 195 29.75 -2.52 5.10
C GLY A 195 30.10 -3.71 5.98
N ALA A 196 30.33 -3.48 7.26
CA ALA A 196 30.13 -4.53 8.26
C ALA A 196 28.68 -5.03 8.17
N GLU A 197 28.37 -6.21 8.72
CA GLU A 197 27.00 -6.71 8.88
C GLU A 197 26.05 -5.55 9.24
N THR A 198 25.14 -5.19 8.33
CA THR A 198 24.25 -4.04 8.54
C THR A 198 22.97 -4.53 9.19
N THR A 199 22.91 -4.35 10.51
CA THR A 199 21.67 -4.39 11.30
C THR A 199 20.96 -3.03 11.35
N ASP A 200 21.37 -2.02 10.59
CA ASP A 200 20.77 -0.68 10.63
C ASP A 200 20.42 -0.15 9.24
N ILE A 201 19.19 0.38 9.13
CA ILE A 201 18.60 1.05 7.98
C ILE A 201 19.43 2.31 7.68
N ASP A 202 19.91 2.44 6.45
CA ASP A 202 20.59 3.62 5.93
C ASP A 202 19.80 4.90 6.23
N GLU A 203 20.39 5.84 6.97
CA GLU A 203 19.78 7.12 7.33
C GLU A 203 19.38 7.96 6.09
N ASN A 204 19.92 7.66 4.90
CA ASN A 204 19.67 8.41 3.66
C ASN A 204 18.61 7.79 2.71
N GLY A 205 18.17 6.56 2.93
CA GLY A 205 17.20 5.86 2.06
C GLY A 205 15.72 6.10 2.42
N PRO A 206 14.77 5.62 1.59
CA PRO A 206 13.37 5.59 1.98
C PRO A 206 13.21 4.68 3.21
N ALA A 207 12.38 5.11 4.16
CA ALA A 207 12.07 4.32 5.35
C ALA A 207 11.34 3.02 4.98
N TRP A 208 10.55 3.04 3.90
CA TRP A 208 9.96 1.86 3.30
C TRP A 208 10.03 1.88 1.78
N GLU A 209 10.28 0.72 1.19
CA GLU A 209 10.16 0.50 -0.26
C GLU A 209 9.42 -0.83 -0.51
N THR A 210 8.38 -0.80 -1.34
CA THR A 210 7.69 -2.01 -1.83
C THR A 210 7.72 -2.05 -3.35
N PHE A 211 7.72 -3.27 -3.91
CA PHE A 211 7.61 -3.50 -5.34
C PHE A 211 6.87 -4.81 -5.58
N ASP A 212 5.75 -4.75 -6.31
CA ASP A 212 4.89 -5.92 -6.59
C ASP A 212 5.09 -6.50 -8.00
N GLY A 213 6.12 -6.03 -8.72
CA GLY A 213 6.37 -6.37 -10.12
C GLY A 213 5.71 -5.43 -11.14
N ARG A 214 4.81 -4.55 -10.71
CA ARG A 214 4.15 -3.52 -11.56
C ARG A 214 4.45 -2.10 -11.09
N VAL A 215 4.43 -1.91 -9.78
CA VAL A 215 4.46 -0.62 -9.10
C VAL A 215 5.50 -0.65 -7.99
N ARG A 216 6.30 0.42 -7.92
CA ARG A 216 7.26 0.65 -6.84
C ARG A 216 6.77 1.79 -5.97
N GLN A 217 6.56 1.54 -4.67
CA GLN A 217 6.24 2.59 -3.70
C GLN A 217 7.48 2.92 -2.87
N ARG A 218 7.70 4.21 -2.61
CA ARG A 218 8.73 4.69 -1.68
C ARG A 218 8.09 5.61 -0.67
N ILE A 219 8.25 5.29 0.61
CA ILE A 219 7.74 6.08 1.72
C ILE A 219 8.94 6.59 2.51
N TRP A 220 9.03 7.90 2.63
CA TRP A 220 10.08 8.61 3.33
C TRP A 220 9.54 9.14 4.64
N ARG A 221 10.33 9.02 5.72
CA ARG A 221 10.03 9.66 6.99
C ARG A 221 11.10 10.70 7.27
N ARG A 222 10.69 11.97 7.33
CA ARG A 222 11.54 13.14 7.55
C ARG A 222 10.71 14.22 8.22
N THR A 223 11.32 14.98 9.12
CA THR A 223 10.70 16.14 9.74
C THR A 223 11.15 17.42 9.07
N ASP A 224 10.28 18.43 9.10
CA ASP A 224 10.54 19.78 8.62
C ASP A 224 10.89 19.87 7.12
N LEU A 225 10.07 19.20 6.30
CA LEU A 225 10.27 19.09 4.85
C LEU A 225 10.27 20.44 4.11
N PHE A 226 9.63 21.46 4.68
CA PHE A 226 9.55 22.82 4.14
C PHE A 226 10.44 23.81 4.91
N ALA A 227 11.48 23.36 5.60
CA ALA A 227 12.50 24.26 6.15
C ALA A 227 13.24 25.00 5.02
N GLU A 228 13.47 26.31 5.18
CA GLU A 228 14.23 27.08 4.18
C GLU A 228 15.62 26.44 3.93
N GLY A 229 15.98 26.29 2.65
CA GLY A 229 17.21 25.63 2.20
C GLY A 229 17.17 24.10 2.19
N ASN A 230 16.10 23.46 2.65
CA ASN A 230 15.98 22.00 2.60
C ASN A 230 15.71 21.51 1.17
N THR A 231 16.71 20.92 0.52
CA THR A 231 16.59 20.44 -0.87
C THR A 231 15.95 19.06 -0.98
N PHE A 232 15.64 18.38 0.12
CA PHE A 232 15.22 16.98 0.09
C PHE A 232 14.02 16.70 -0.83
N LEU A 233 12.96 17.51 -0.75
CA LEU A 233 11.80 17.37 -1.65
C LEU A 233 12.17 17.64 -3.12
N LYS A 234 12.98 18.68 -3.38
CA LYS A 234 13.45 19.05 -4.72
C LYS A 234 14.25 17.90 -5.35
N ASP A 235 15.20 17.36 -4.60
CA ASP A 235 16.13 16.33 -5.04
C ASP A 235 15.41 14.98 -5.21
N THR A 236 14.57 14.60 -4.23
CA THR A 236 13.86 13.32 -4.25
C THR A 236 12.81 13.26 -5.36
N MET A 237 12.13 14.38 -5.64
CA MET A 237 11.14 14.46 -6.72
C MET A 237 11.76 14.75 -8.09
N GLU A 238 13.10 14.90 -8.17
CA GLU A 238 13.84 15.21 -9.40
C GLU A 238 13.27 16.44 -10.13
N LEU A 239 12.97 17.51 -9.39
CA LEU A 239 12.38 18.75 -9.92
C LEU A 239 13.37 19.52 -10.81
N SER A 240 13.48 19.08 -12.06
CA SER A 240 14.45 19.55 -13.06
C SER A 240 14.02 20.80 -13.84
N THR A 241 12.80 21.31 -13.62
CA THR A 241 12.22 22.45 -14.36
C THR A 241 12.16 23.74 -13.54
N ASP A 242 12.87 23.80 -12.41
CA ASP A 242 12.84 24.92 -11.45
C ASP A 242 11.42 25.31 -11.01
N ARG A 243 10.50 24.34 -11.02
CA ARG A 243 9.08 24.52 -10.76
C ARG A 243 8.55 23.41 -9.86
N ALA A 244 7.80 23.79 -8.83
CA ALA A 244 7.03 22.87 -7.98
C ALA A 244 5.53 23.10 -8.22
N ILE A 245 4.78 22.01 -8.42
CA ILE A 245 3.32 22.05 -8.52
C ILE A 245 2.75 21.35 -7.30
N MET A 246 1.96 22.09 -6.50
CA MET A 246 1.38 21.57 -5.28
C MET A 246 -0.14 21.65 -5.34
N VAL A 247 -0.82 20.56 -4.98
CA VAL A 247 -2.26 20.56 -4.67
C VAL A 247 -2.38 20.47 -3.16
N VAL A 248 -2.88 21.52 -2.51
CA VAL A 248 -2.83 21.68 -1.05
C VAL A 248 -4.23 21.81 -0.48
N ASP A 249 -4.48 21.16 0.65
CA ASP A 249 -5.71 21.34 1.42
C ASP A 249 -5.86 22.80 1.86
N GLN A 250 -7.08 23.34 1.81
CA GLN A 250 -7.38 24.74 2.16
C GLN A 250 -6.85 25.12 3.55
N THR A 251 -7.14 24.33 4.58
CA THR A 251 -6.71 24.60 5.95
C THR A 251 -5.18 24.48 6.07
N VAL A 252 -4.59 23.49 5.41
CA VAL A 252 -3.11 23.35 5.36
C VAL A 252 -2.46 24.54 4.69
N TRP A 253 -3.03 25.06 3.59
CA TRP A 253 -2.51 26.23 2.90
C TRP A 253 -2.59 27.49 3.77
N GLU A 254 -3.68 27.68 4.51
CA GLU A 254 -3.82 28.79 5.46
C GLU A 254 -2.78 28.76 6.58
N LEU A 255 -2.43 27.56 7.06
CA LEU A 255 -1.45 27.39 8.15
C LEU A 255 0.01 27.42 7.66
N TYR A 256 0.29 26.85 6.49
CA TYR A 256 1.66 26.54 6.05
C TYR A 256 2.02 27.11 4.67
N GLY A 257 1.11 27.77 3.96
CA GLY A 257 1.33 28.29 2.60
C GLY A 257 2.53 29.23 2.52
N THR A 258 2.64 30.19 3.45
CA THR A 258 3.83 31.08 3.52
C THR A 258 5.13 30.33 3.75
N LYS A 259 5.12 29.22 4.52
CA LYS A 259 6.30 28.38 4.73
C LYS A 259 6.69 27.64 3.44
N MET A 260 5.70 27.12 2.70
CA MET A 260 5.92 26.47 1.41
C MET A 260 6.45 27.44 0.35
N GLU A 261 5.94 28.68 0.32
CA GLU A 261 6.41 29.74 -0.58
C GLU A 261 7.88 30.10 -0.30
N ARG A 262 8.23 30.34 0.97
CA ARG A 262 9.61 30.63 1.38
C ARG A 262 10.56 29.48 1.12
N TRP A 263 10.11 28.24 1.40
CA TRP A 263 10.86 27.04 1.05
C TRP A 263 11.18 27.02 -0.45
N ALA A 264 10.17 27.17 -1.30
CA ALA A 264 10.35 27.14 -2.75
C ALA A 264 11.33 28.21 -3.23
N GLU A 265 11.20 29.45 -2.74
CA GLU A 265 12.15 30.54 -3.04
C GLU A 265 13.58 30.20 -2.60
N SER A 266 13.74 29.65 -1.40
CA SER A 266 15.06 29.32 -0.83
C SER A 266 15.80 28.19 -1.55
N VAL A 267 15.11 27.39 -2.36
CA VAL A 267 15.70 26.31 -3.18
C VAL A 267 15.57 26.56 -4.69
N ASP A 268 15.38 27.83 -5.08
CA ASP A 268 15.29 28.29 -6.47
C ASP A 268 14.17 27.61 -7.27
N LEU A 269 12.99 27.44 -6.67
CA LEU A 269 11.80 26.89 -7.33
C LEU A 269 10.68 27.93 -7.44
N ARG A 270 10.02 27.99 -8.60
CA ARG A 270 8.72 28.65 -8.74
C ARG A 270 7.62 27.73 -8.22
N LEU A 271 6.83 28.19 -7.26
CA LEU A 271 5.67 27.44 -6.74
C LEU A 271 4.39 27.79 -7.51
N ASP A 272 3.76 26.77 -8.11
CA ASP A 272 2.38 26.84 -8.61
C ASP A 272 1.46 26.03 -7.68
N ALA A 273 0.78 26.73 -6.77
CA ALA A 273 -0.15 26.13 -5.82
C ALA A 273 -1.59 26.07 -6.38
N VAL A 274 -2.25 24.95 -6.12
CA VAL A 274 -3.68 24.71 -6.32
C VAL A 274 -4.28 24.41 -4.95
N VAL A 275 -5.14 25.28 -4.46
CA VAL A 275 -5.79 25.10 -3.16
C VAL A 275 -7.14 24.43 -3.37
N ALA A 276 -7.39 23.35 -2.63
CA ALA A 276 -8.59 22.53 -2.78
C ALA A 276 -9.13 22.08 -1.41
N PRO A 277 -10.41 21.78 -1.30
CA PRO A 277 -10.98 21.30 -0.05
C PRO A 277 -10.58 19.85 0.26
N GLY A 278 -10.41 19.54 1.55
CA GLY A 278 -10.02 18.22 2.04
C GLY A 278 -10.98 17.58 3.04
N ASN A 279 -12.26 17.98 3.07
CA ASN A 279 -13.29 17.38 3.93
C ASN A 279 -14.12 16.31 3.19
N GLU A 280 -14.60 15.29 3.91
CA GLU A 280 -15.30 14.13 3.33
C GLU A 280 -16.58 14.52 2.56
N ASP A 281 -17.28 15.58 3.00
CA ASP A 281 -18.46 16.14 2.33
C ASP A 281 -18.13 16.86 1.01
N GLN A 282 -16.85 17.19 0.80
CA GLN A 282 -16.33 17.78 -0.44
C GLN A 282 -15.55 16.77 -1.29
N LYS A 283 -15.52 15.49 -0.90
CA LYS A 283 -14.92 14.39 -1.68
C LYS A 283 -15.81 13.96 -2.84
N THR A 284 -16.20 14.88 -3.71
CA THR A 284 -17.27 14.69 -4.69
C THR A 284 -16.77 14.76 -6.14
N MET A 285 -17.67 14.49 -7.09
CA MET A 285 -17.40 14.64 -8.53
C MET A 285 -17.12 16.12 -8.89
N GLU A 286 -17.77 17.06 -8.22
CA GLU A 286 -17.58 18.50 -8.44
C GLU A 286 -16.15 18.93 -8.10
N THR A 287 -15.63 18.54 -6.93
CA THR A 287 -14.24 18.82 -6.53
C THR A 287 -13.25 18.14 -7.47
N PHE A 288 -13.55 16.91 -7.91
CA PHE A 288 -12.74 16.23 -8.91
C PHE A 288 -12.69 17.00 -10.24
N CYS A 289 -13.83 17.46 -10.77
CA CYS A 289 -13.86 18.28 -11.98
C CYS A 289 -13.09 19.59 -11.82
N PHE A 290 -13.24 20.26 -10.68
CA PHE A 290 -12.44 21.44 -10.33
C PHE A 290 -10.94 21.17 -10.40
N LEU A 291 -10.47 20.05 -9.82
CA LEU A 291 -9.05 19.68 -9.89
C LEU A 291 -8.58 19.39 -11.33
N LEU A 292 -9.44 18.85 -12.21
CA LEU A 292 -9.08 18.68 -13.62
C LEU A 292 -8.94 20.02 -14.34
N ASP A 293 -9.80 21.00 -14.04
CA ASP A 293 -9.69 22.37 -14.58
C ASP A 293 -8.42 23.07 -14.07
N GLU A 294 -8.07 22.88 -12.80
CA GLU A 294 -6.84 23.40 -12.22
C GLU A 294 -5.59 22.73 -12.81
N LEU A 295 -5.61 21.41 -13.01
CA LEU A 295 -4.54 20.69 -13.73
C LEU A 295 -4.42 21.18 -15.18
N LYS A 296 -5.52 21.63 -15.81
CA LYS A 296 -5.48 22.27 -17.13
C LYS A 296 -4.82 23.65 -17.06
N ARG A 297 -5.10 24.42 -16.01
CA ARG A 297 -4.53 25.77 -15.79
C ARG A 297 -3.03 25.71 -15.52
N VAL A 298 -2.57 24.81 -14.65
CA VAL A 298 -1.14 24.65 -14.35
C VAL A 298 -0.39 23.87 -15.43
N ASP A 299 -1.08 22.99 -16.16
CA ASP A 299 -0.60 22.16 -17.27
C ASP A 299 0.76 21.48 -17.02
N PRO A 300 0.86 20.54 -16.06
CA PRO A 300 2.12 19.87 -15.73
C PRO A 300 2.72 19.14 -16.93
N LEU A 301 4.04 19.22 -17.08
CA LEU A 301 4.76 18.39 -18.04
C LEU A 301 4.58 16.91 -17.70
N ARG A 302 4.34 16.11 -18.74
CA ARG A 302 3.84 14.72 -18.61
C ARG A 302 4.68 13.78 -17.73
N ARG A 303 5.97 14.06 -17.54
CA ARG A 303 6.91 13.16 -16.83
C ARG A 303 7.85 13.85 -15.87
N SER A 304 8.23 15.11 -16.13
CA SER A 304 9.27 15.83 -15.39
C SER A 304 8.73 16.79 -14.32
N GLU A 305 7.42 16.94 -14.20
CA GLU A 305 6.77 17.81 -13.22
C GLU A 305 5.75 17.01 -12.41
N PRO A 306 6.20 16.21 -11.42
CA PRO A 306 5.28 15.53 -10.52
C PRO A 306 4.45 16.51 -9.70
N VAL A 307 3.16 16.23 -9.56
CA VAL A 307 2.27 16.99 -8.67
C VAL A 307 2.45 16.50 -7.23
N LEU A 308 2.70 17.39 -6.27
CA LEU A 308 2.73 17.07 -4.84
C LEU A 308 1.38 17.36 -4.19
N ALA A 309 0.64 16.34 -3.78
CA ALA A 309 -0.61 16.47 -3.03
C ALA A 309 -0.33 16.55 -1.52
N ILE A 310 -0.75 17.63 -0.85
CA ILE A 310 -0.43 17.93 0.56
C ILE A 310 -1.71 18.13 1.37
N GLY A 311 -2.09 17.13 2.18
CA GLY A 311 -3.30 17.19 2.98
C GLY A 311 -3.66 15.87 3.66
N GLY A 312 -4.89 15.76 4.16
CA GLY A 312 -5.42 14.51 4.70
C GLY A 312 -5.70 13.44 3.64
N GLY A 313 -6.29 12.32 4.07
CA GLY A 313 -6.67 11.21 3.18
C GLY A 313 -7.64 11.64 2.07
N VAL A 314 -8.58 12.54 2.37
CA VAL A 314 -9.56 13.04 1.40
C VAL A 314 -8.90 13.79 0.24
N LEU A 315 -8.04 14.77 0.56
CA LEU A 315 -7.35 15.54 -0.47
C LEU A 315 -6.43 14.64 -1.29
N THR A 316 -5.63 13.81 -0.63
CA THR A 316 -4.66 12.94 -1.32
C THR A 316 -5.34 11.90 -2.21
N ASP A 317 -6.49 11.36 -1.81
CA ASP A 317 -7.33 10.51 -2.67
C ASP A 317 -7.86 11.28 -3.88
N THR A 318 -8.43 12.46 -3.67
CA THR A 318 -9.11 13.22 -4.74
C THR A 318 -8.09 13.77 -5.75
N ALA A 319 -6.96 14.30 -5.27
CA ALA A 319 -5.86 14.78 -6.09
C ALA A 319 -5.13 13.63 -6.81
N GLY A 320 -4.90 12.51 -6.12
CA GLY A 320 -4.32 11.31 -6.72
C GLY A 320 -5.21 10.75 -7.84
N PHE A 321 -6.53 10.75 -7.64
CA PHE A 321 -7.48 10.34 -8.68
C PHE A 321 -7.51 11.30 -9.87
N ALA A 322 -7.46 12.62 -9.62
CA ALA A 322 -7.31 13.62 -10.67
C ALA A 322 -6.01 13.39 -11.50
N CYS A 323 -4.88 13.10 -10.83
CA CYS A 323 -3.62 12.79 -11.49
C CYS A 323 -3.68 11.47 -12.28
N ALA A 324 -4.41 10.46 -11.80
CA ALA A 324 -4.63 9.20 -12.50
C ALA A 324 -5.40 9.41 -13.83
N CYS A 325 -6.37 10.32 -13.84
CA CYS A 325 -7.20 10.60 -15.02
C CYS A 325 -6.54 11.60 -15.97
N TRP A 326 -5.83 12.61 -15.46
CA TRP A 326 -5.24 13.67 -16.28
C TRP A 326 -4.21 13.11 -17.26
N ARG A 327 -4.43 13.33 -18.56
CA ARG A 327 -3.61 12.77 -19.66
C ARG A 327 -3.40 11.24 -19.57
N ARG A 328 -4.35 10.53 -18.94
CA ARG A 328 -4.29 9.07 -18.63
C ARG A 328 -3.17 8.70 -17.65
N GLY A 329 -2.83 9.61 -16.75
CA GLY A 329 -1.78 9.44 -15.75
C GLY A 329 -0.65 10.44 -15.93
N ILE A 330 -0.42 11.24 -14.89
CA ILE A 330 0.79 12.04 -14.69
C ILE A 330 1.47 11.61 -13.39
N PRO A 331 2.81 11.76 -13.27
CA PRO A 331 3.51 11.46 -12.03
C PRO A 331 3.00 12.35 -10.91
N TRP A 332 2.92 11.81 -9.70
CA TRP A 332 2.51 12.53 -8.51
C TRP A 332 3.19 11.98 -7.27
N CYS A 333 3.24 12.79 -6.23
CA CYS A 333 3.72 12.47 -4.90
C CYS A 333 2.65 12.89 -3.89
N ARG A 334 2.73 12.38 -2.66
CA ARG A 334 1.82 12.78 -1.58
C ARG A 334 2.54 13.03 -0.28
N LEU A 335 2.03 13.99 0.49
CA LEU A 335 2.47 14.35 1.82
C LEU A 335 1.24 14.37 2.74
N PRO A 336 0.92 13.25 3.41
CA PRO A 336 -0.15 13.22 4.42
C PRO A 336 0.11 14.20 5.57
N THR A 337 -0.87 15.05 5.89
CA THR A 337 -0.77 16.01 7.01
C THR A 337 -1.59 15.62 8.24
N THR A 338 -2.28 14.47 8.19
CA THR A 338 -3.09 13.93 9.31
C THR A 338 -2.54 12.58 9.74
N LEU A 339 -2.75 12.22 11.01
CA LEU A 339 -2.28 10.94 11.54
C LEU A 339 -2.88 9.76 10.76
N LEU A 340 -4.17 9.82 10.46
CA LEU A 340 -4.86 8.84 9.62
C LEU A 340 -4.22 8.73 8.23
N GLY A 341 -3.91 9.88 7.61
CA GLY A 341 -3.21 9.91 6.33
C GLY A 341 -1.86 9.20 6.39
N MET A 342 -1.07 9.45 7.43
CA MET A 342 0.27 8.89 7.59
C MET A 342 0.28 7.37 7.78
N VAL A 343 -0.67 6.83 8.54
CA VAL A 343 -0.66 5.41 8.95
C VAL A 343 -1.54 4.51 8.09
N ASP A 344 -2.42 5.07 7.25
CA ASP A 344 -3.36 4.29 6.44
C ASP A 344 -3.48 4.83 5.00
N ALA A 345 -4.18 5.97 4.81
CA ALA A 345 -4.61 6.41 3.49
C ALA A 345 -3.44 6.66 2.51
N SER A 346 -2.28 7.08 3.01
CA SER A 346 -1.09 7.31 2.20
C SER A 346 -0.15 6.10 2.08
N VAL A 347 -0.49 4.95 2.68
CA VAL A 347 0.34 3.75 2.60
C VAL A 347 -0.03 2.93 1.37
N GLY A 348 -1.33 2.72 1.12
CA GLY A 348 -1.83 2.00 -0.05
C GLY A 348 -1.82 2.82 -1.35
N ILE A 349 -2.23 2.22 -2.47
CA ILE A 349 -2.28 2.88 -3.80
C ILE A 349 -3.68 3.28 -4.24
N LYS A 350 -4.68 3.13 -3.37
CA LYS A 350 -6.08 3.46 -3.69
C LYS A 350 -6.25 4.97 -3.70
N VAL A 351 -6.97 5.48 -4.70
CA VAL A 351 -7.39 6.88 -4.81
C VAL A 351 -8.83 6.90 -5.30
N ALA A 352 -9.68 7.77 -4.75
CA ALA A 352 -11.11 7.72 -5.03
C ALA A 352 -11.85 9.02 -4.71
N ILE A 353 -13.09 9.09 -5.17
CA ILE A 353 -14.11 10.05 -4.73
C ILE A 353 -15.40 9.34 -4.31
N ASN A 354 -16.23 10.04 -3.55
CA ASN A 354 -17.57 9.61 -3.21
C ASN A 354 -18.51 9.88 -4.40
N TYR A 355 -19.19 8.83 -4.85
CA TYR A 355 -20.18 8.92 -5.92
C TYR A 355 -21.23 7.82 -5.73
N HIS A 356 -22.45 8.21 -5.34
CA HIS A 356 -23.54 7.35 -4.84
C HIS A 356 -23.23 6.50 -3.59
N ARG A 357 -21.95 6.28 -3.28
CA ARG A 357 -21.43 5.57 -2.10
C ARG A 357 -20.02 6.07 -1.78
N LYS A 358 -19.55 5.79 -0.55
CA LYS A 358 -18.16 6.08 -0.15
C LYS A 358 -17.16 5.38 -1.06
N ASN A 359 -16.18 6.13 -1.55
CA ASN A 359 -15.14 5.69 -2.50
C ASN A 359 -15.71 4.93 -3.71
N GLY A 360 -16.89 5.34 -4.20
CA GLY A 360 -17.62 4.62 -5.24
C GLY A 360 -16.97 4.65 -6.63
N VAL A 361 -16.13 5.66 -6.90
CA VAL A 361 -15.37 5.80 -8.15
C VAL A 361 -13.92 6.09 -7.81
N GLY A 362 -12.99 5.34 -8.38
CA GLY A 362 -11.57 5.48 -8.06
C GLY A 362 -10.64 4.67 -8.95
N HIS A 363 -9.36 4.60 -8.56
CA HIS A 363 -8.29 3.89 -9.25
C HIS A 363 -7.26 3.35 -8.25
N PHE A 364 -6.54 2.29 -8.62
CA PHE A 364 -5.28 1.90 -7.98
C PHE A 364 -4.12 2.65 -8.68
N PHE A 365 -3.70 3.79 -8.14
CA PHE A 365 -2.72 4.68 -8.78
C PHE A 365 -1.64 5.09 -7.79
N SER A 366 -0.47 4.47 -7.90
CA SER A 366 0.63 4.71 -6.97
C SER A 366 1.27 6.09 -7.15
N PRO A 367 1.63 6.78 -6.07
CA PRO A 367 2.56 7.90 -6.14
C PRO A 367 3.98 7.41 -6.43
N LEU A 368 4.84 8.32 -6.90
CA LEU A 368 6.30 8.11 -6.95
C LEU A 368 6.89 8.06 -5.54
N HIS A 369 6.44 8.99 -4.69
CA HIS A 369 6.90 9.14 -3.31
C HIS A 369 5.76 9.50 -2.38
N THR A 370 5.80 8.94 -1.18
CA THR A 370 5.00 9.38 -0.02
C THR A 370 5.94 9.97 1.02
N PHE A 371 5.64 11.14 1.54
CA PHE A 371 6.46 11.85 2.53
C PHE A 371 5.71 11.99 3.85
N ILE A 372 6.18 11.31 4.90
CA ILE A 372 5.63 11.38 6.25
C ILE A 372 6.46 12.35 7.08
N ASP A 373 5.85 13.47 7.45
CA ASP A 373 6.41 14.50 8.32
C ASP A 373 5.47 14.74 9.51
N SER A 374 5.85 14.20 10.67
CA SER A 374 5.05 14.26 11.89
C SER A 374 4.89 15.68 12.45
N SER A 375 5.69 16.66 12.01
CA SER A 375 5.56 18.06 12.45
C SER A 375 4.23 18.69 12.05
N PHE A 376 3.57 18.19 11.01
CA PHE A 376 2.22 18.62 10.62
C PHE A 376 1.17 18.26 11.68
N LEU A 377 1.37 17.19 12.46
CA LEU A 377 0.40 16.77 13.48
C LEU A 377 0.28 17.81 14.61
N GLY A 378 1.28 18.68 14.81
CA GLY A 378 1.27 19.73 15.82
C GLY A 378 0.11 20.73 15.71
N THR A 379 -0.49 20.88 14.52
CA THR A 379 -1.65 21.76 14.29
C THR A 379 -2.97 21.01 14.11
N VAL A 380 -2.95 19.67 14.10
CA VAL A 380 -4.14 18.85 13.91
C VAL A 380 -5.03 18.87 15.17
N SER A 381 -6.35 18.90 14.96
CA SER A 381 -7.31 18.87 16.07
C SER A 381 -7.25 17.54 16.83
N LEU A 382 -7.51 17.55 18.15
CA LEU A 382 -7.53 16.30 18.93
C LEU A 382 -8.55 15.27 18.40
N PRO A 383 -9.77 15.65 17.95
CA PRO A 383 -10.67 14.72 17.27
C PRO A 383 -10.05 14.05 16.03
N ASP A 384 -9.29 14.78 15.21
CA ASP A 384 -8.65 14.22 14.02
C ASP A 384 -7.43 13.34 14.36
N ILE A 385 -6.69 13.67 15.43
CA ILE A 385 -5.68 12.76 16.00
C ILE A 385 -6.33 11.46 16.45
N ARG A 386 -7.44 11.53 17.20
CA ARG A 386 -8.18 10.34 17.64
C ARG A 386 -8.73 9.53 16.47
N SER A 387 -9.17 10.18 15.40
CA SER A 387 -9.54 9.49 14.15
C SER A 387 -8.34 8.70 13.61
N GLY A 388 -7.13 9.26 13.56
CA GLY A 388 -5.94 8.50 13.19
C GLY A 388 -5.66 7.31 14.13
N VAL A 389 -5.86 7.50 15.44
CA VAL A 389 -5.71 6.42 16.42
C VAL A 389 -6.69 5.27 16.19
N GLY A 390 -7.89 5.52 15.67
CA GLY A 390 -8.83 4.45 15.27
C GLY A 390 -8.19 3.43 14.32
N GLU A 391 -7.45 3.90 13.32
CA GLU A 391 -6.74 3.02 12.36
C GLU A 391 -5.50 2.34 12.96
N ILE A 392 -4.80 3.02 13.88
CA ILE A 392 -3.71 2.41 14.65
C ILE A 392 -4.24 1.24 15.48
N MET A 393 -5.38 1.44 16.15
CA MET A 393 -6.00 0.41 16.97
C MET A 393 -6.55 -0.76 16.12
N LYS A 394 -7.05 -0.49 14.91
CA LYS A 394 -7.38 -1.53 13.93
C LYS A 394 -6.17 -2.42 13.68
N ALA A 395 -5.04 -1.86 13.25
CA ALA A 395 -3.83 -2.62 12.96
C ALA A 395 -3.32 -3.38 14.19
N ALA A 396 -3.36 -2.75 15.37
CA ALA A 396 -2.95 -3.37 16.63
C ALA A 396 -3.78 -4.62 16.98
N LEU A 397 -5.09 -4.59 16.73
CA LEU A 397 -6.01 -5.66 17.10
C LEU A 397 -5.86 -6.90 16.23
N VAL A 398 -5.66 -6.74 14.92
CA VAL A 398 -5.65 -7.87 13.98
C VAL A 398 -4.27 -8.27 13.47
N HIS A 399 -3.22 -7.50 13.78
CA HIS A 399 -1.90 -7.72 13.19
C HIS A 399 -0.71 -7.58 14.14
N ASP A 400 -0.67 -6.55 15.00
CA ASP A 400 0.56 -6.28 15.79
C ASP A 400 0.29 -6.05 17.31
N ARG A 401 0.61 -7.07 18.12
CA ARG A 401 0.52 -7.00 19.60
C ARG A 401 1.52 -6.01 20.23
N ARG A 402 2.63 -5.68 19.57
CA ARG A 402 3.58 -4.66 20.05
C ARG A 402 2.96 -3.29 19.93
N LEU A 403 2.29 -3.00 18.81
CA LEU A 403 1.55 -1.77 18.58
C LEU A 403 0.46 -1.57 19.66
N TRP A 404 -0.30 -2.64 19.94
CA TRP A 404 -1.25 -2.66 21.05
C TRP A 404 -0.60 -2.29 22.40
N SER A 405 0.53 -2.92 22.72
CA SER A 405 1.22 -2.72 23.99
C SER A 405 1.77 -1.29 24.13
N LEU A 406 2.20 -0.67 23.04
CA LEU A 406 2.63 0.74 23.02
C LEU A 406 1.45 1.69 23.22
N MET A 407 0.31 1.43 22.55
CA MET A 407 -0.90 2.22 22.72
C MET A 407 -1.46 2.11 24.15
N GLN A 408 -1.41 0.94 24.77
CA GLN A 408 -1.77 0.78 26.19
C GLN A 408 -0.90 1.64 27.12
N ARG A 409 0.42 1.72 26.87
CA ARG A 409 1.36 2.42 27.76
C ARG A 409 1.42 3.92 27.53
N HIS A 410 1.31 4.37 26.28
CA HIS A 410 1.64 5.74 25.89
C HIS A 410 0.50 6.45 25.16
N GLY A 411 -0.54 5.74 24.72
CA GLY A 411 -1.55 6.27 23.80
C GLY A 411 -2.24 7.54 24.28
N THR A 412 -2.70 7.59 25.54
CA THR A 412 -3.36 8.78 26.09
C THR A 412 -2.45 10.01 26.06
N ARG A 413 -1.20 9.88 26.54
CA ARG A 413 -0.21 10.96 26.49
C ARG A 413 0.04 11.42 25.05
N LEU A 414 0.28 10.47 24.14
CA LEU A 414 0.60 10.79 22.75
C LEU A 414 -0.55 11.45 22.01
N ILE A 415 -1.80 11.11 22.32
CA ILE A 415 -2.98 11.82 21.78
C ILE A 415 -2.96 13.28 22.23
N ASP A 416 -2.77 13.53 23.53
CA ASP A 416 -2.77 14.88 24.10
C ASP A 416 -1.61 15.74 23.55
N GLU A 417 -0.47 15.11 23.29
CA GLU A 417 0.72 15.69 22.67
C GLU A 417 0.68 15.71 21.14
N ARG A 418 -0.43 15.27 20.51
CA ARG A 418 -0.59 15.18 19.03
C ARG A 418 0.54 14.43 18.34
N PHE A 419 1.06 13.39 18.98
CA PHE A 419 2.15 12.56 18.48
C PHE A 419 3.40 13.38 18.10
N GLN A 420 3.67 14.48 18.82
CA GLN A 420 4.86 15.29 18.61
C GLN A 420 6.09 14.74 19.37
N ASP A 421 7.26 14.87 18.73
CA ASP A 421 8.61 14.82 19.29
C ASP A 421 8.85 13.77 20.40
N SER A 422 8.51 12.51 20.13
CA SER A 422 8.85 11.38 21.01
C SER A 422 9.15 10.10 20.25
N ASP A 423 10.14 9.34 20.75
CA ASP A 423 10.53 8.05 20.19
C ASP A 423 9.36 7.05 20.17
N GLU A 424 8.42 7.16 21.13
CA GLU A 424 7.24 6.30 21.14
C GLU A 424 6.22 6.65 20.06
N ALA A 425 6.00 7.93 19.77
CA ALA A 425 5.14 8.35 18.66
C ALA A 425 5.69 7.83 17.34
N ASP A 426 7.00 7.98 17.15
CA ASP A 426 7.72 7.51 15.99
C ASP A 426 7.66 5.99 15.83
N ALA A 427 7.84 5.24 16.92
CA ALA A 427 7.70 3.79 16.93
C ALA A 427 6.28 3.34 16.57
N ILE A 428 5.24 4.02 17.09
CA ILE A 428 3.84 3.70 16.80
C ILE A 428 3.49 3.97 15.34
N ILE A 429 3.88 5.14 14.81
CA ILE A 429 3.67 5.47 13.39
C ILE A 429 4.39 4.44 12.52
N LYS A 430 5.65 4.13 12.86
CA LYS A 430 6.45 3.15 12.10
C LYS A 430 5.78 1.78 12.07
N LEU A 431 5.39 1.24 13.23
CA LEU A 431 4.75 -0.07 13.33
C LEU A 431 3.39 -0.11 12.64
N SER A 432 2.65 1.01 12.63
CA SER A 432 1.37 1.10 11.91
C SER A 432 1.58 1.01 10.40
N VAL A 433 2.58 1.72 9.87
CA VAL A 433 2.97 1.63 8.45
C VAL A 433 3.51 0.24 8.10
N ASP A 434 4.36 -0.34 8.95
CA ASP A 434 4.87 -1.72 8.79
C ASP A 434 3.69 -2.70 8.69
N ALA A 435 2.75 -2.67 9.64
CA ALA A 435 1.60 -3.57 9.66
C ALA A 435 0.73 -3.42 8.40
N MET A 436 0.49 -2.19 7.96
CA MET A 436 -0.28 -1.92 6.75
C MET A 436 0.43 -2.48 5.51
N LEU A 437 1.73 -2.22 5.34
CA LEU A 437 2.52 -2.73 4.22
C LEU A 437 2.64 -4.26 4.21
N GLU A 438 2.80 -4.89 5.37
CA GLU A 438 2.82 -6.35 5.49
C GLU A 438 1.48 -6.98 5.06
N CYS A 439 0.36 -6.29 5.32
CA CYS A 439 -0.97 -6.74 4.92
C CYS A 439 -1.31 -6.48 3.45
N ILE A 440 -0.95 -5.31 2.90
CA ILE A 440 -1.36 -4.91 1.55
C ILE A 440 -0.28 -5.17 0.49
N GLY A 441 0.99 -5.24 0.87
CA GLY A 441 2.12 -5.39 -0.05
C GLY A 441 2.02 -6.64 -0.95
N PRO A 442 1.61 -7.81 -0.42
CA PRO A 442 1.40 -9.00 -1.24
C PRO A 442 0.22 -8.90 -2.22
N ASP A 443 -0.71 -7.95 -2.02
CA ASP A 443 -1.94 -7.81 -2.80
C ASP A 443 -2.40 -6.34 -2.92
N LEU A 444 -1.58 -5.52 -3.59
CA LEU A 444 -1.86 -4.09 -3.79
C LEU A 444 -3.11 -3.82 -4.63
N TRP A 445 -3.54 -4.79 -5.43
CA TRP A 445 -4.66 -4.68 -6.38
C TRP A 445 -5.96 -5.30 -5.86
N GLU A 446 -5.95 -5.85 -4.65
CA GLU A 446 -7.09 -6.51 -4.02
C GLU A 446 -7.65 -7.68 -4.85
N GLU A 447 -6.76 -8.48 -5.44
CA GLU A 447 -7.13 -9.72 -6.12
C GLU A 447 -7.68 -10.75 -5.11
N ALA A 448 -7.23 -10.70 -3.85
CA ALA A 448 -7.77 -11.45 -2.73
C ALA A 448 -8.64 -10.55 -1.81
N LEU A 449 -9.83 -11.04 -1.46
CA LEU A 449 -10.76 -10.32 -0.57
C LEU A 449 -10.69 -10.77 0.90
N LEU A 450 -9.71 -11.60 1.26
CA LEU A 450 -9.39 -11.93 2.65
C LEU A 450 -8.30 -10.98 3.14
N ARG A 451 -8.72 -9.83 3.66
CA ARG A 451 -7.83 -8.70 3.96
C ARG A 451 -7.89 -8.37 5.44
N PRO A 452 -6.79 -8.47 6.21
CA PRO A 452 -6.85 -8.16 7.64
C PRO A 452 -7.23 -6.71 7.89
N MET A 453 -6.76 -5.80 7.03
CA MET A 453 -7.00 -4.36 7.12
C MET A 453 -8.42 -3.94 6.74
N ASP A 454 -9.27 -4.88 6.33
CA ASP A 454 -10.72 -4.68 6.24
C ASP A 454 -11.42 -4.84 7.62
N PHE A 455 -10.67 -5.13 8.69
CA PHE A 455 -11.15 -5.06 10.07
C PHE A 455 -11.55 -3.63 10.43
N GLY A 456 -12.61 -3.48 11.22
CA GLY A 456 -13.21 -2.16 11.48
C GLY A 456 -13.93 -1.55 10.26
N HIS A 457 -14.13 -2.33 9.18
CA HIS A 457 -14.80 -1.88 7.94
C HIS A 457 -15.98 -2.76 7.50
N SER A 458 -16.52 -3.58 8.41
CA SER A 458 -17.70 -4.41 8.13
C SER A 458 -19.01 -3.68 8.42
N PHE A 459 -19.00 -2.77 9.38
CA PHE A 459 -20.13 -1.96 9.83
C PHE A 459 -19.88 -0.46 9.64
N SER A 460 -18.64 0.01 9.80
CA SER A 460 -18.29 1.45 9.85
C SER A 460 -18.79 2.25 8.65
N ARG A 461 -18.74 1.69 7.44
CA ARG A 461 -19.19 2.35 6.21
C ARG A 461 -20.67 2.75 6.25
N THR A 462 -21.52 1.88 6.81
CA THR A 462 -22.95 2.17 6.96
C THR A 462 -23.15 3.20 8.07
N LEU A 463 -22.39 3.11 9.17
CA LEU A 463 -22.46 4.08 10.26
C LEU A 463 -22.08 5.49 9.82
N GLU A 464 -21.02 5.65 9.03
CA GLU A 464 -20.63 6.94 8.47
C GLU A 464 -21.72 7.52 7.57
N ALA A 465 -22.31 6.69 6.71
CA ALA A 465 -23.36 7.13 5.80
C ALA A 465 -24.63 7.56 6.55
N ASP A 466 -25.02 6.81 7.57
CA ASP A 466 -26.17 7.11 8.44
C ASP A 466 -25.99 8.46 9.16
N GLU A 467 -24.78 8.73 9.65
CA GLU A 467 -24.40 9.99 10.29
C GLU A 467 -24.05 11.10 9.29
N ARG A 468 -24.40 10.92 8.00
CA ARG A 468 -24.18 11.92 6.93
C ARG A 468 -22.72 12.39 6.85
N PHE A 469 -21.80 11.47 7.10
CA PHE A 469 -20.35 11.67 7.16
C PHE A 469 -19.89 12.66 8.25
N GLN A 470 -20.73 13.02 9.22
CA GLN A 470 -20.32 13.84 10.37
C GLN A 470 -19.42 13.06 11.35
N LEU A 471 -19.64 11.75 11.44
CA LEU A 471 -18.79 10.80 12.14
C LEU A 471 -17.48 10.64 11.35
N ARG A 472 -16.33 10.93 11.97
CA ARG A 472 -15.04 10.80 11.29
C ARG A 472 -14.76 9.35 10.97
N HIS A 473 -13.98 9.13 9.91
CA HIS A 473 -13.68 7.79 9.44
C HIS A 473 -13.12 6.88 10.54
N GLY A 474 -12.08 7.33 11.23
CA GLY A 474 -11.45 6.56 12.29
C GLY A 474 -12.31 6.39 13.54
N GLU A 475 -13.26 7.29 13.79
CA GLU A 475 -14.26 7.14 14.85
C GLU A 475 -15.24 5.99 14.51
N ALA A 476 -15.71 5.94 13.25
CA ALA A 476 -16.56 4.86 12.77
C ALA A 476 -15.82 3.51 12.78
N VAL A 477 -14.56 3.50 12.38
CA VAL A 477 -13.68 2.32 12.44
C VAL A 477 -13.48 1.88 13.88
N ALA A 478 -13.29 2.80 14.83
CA ALA A 478 -13.18 2.44 16.25
C ALA A 478 -14.46 1.76 16.78
N ILE A 479 -15.64 2.30 16.45
CA ILE A 479 -16.93 1.70 16.84
C ILE A 479 -17.07 0.29 16.26
N ASP A 480 -16.72 0.10 15.00
CA ASP A 480 -16.74 -1.21 14.34
C ASP A 480 -15.72 -2.17 14.96
N CYS A 481 -14.48 -1.74 15.22
CA CYS A 481 -13.46 -2.54 15.88
C CYS A 481 -13.96 -3.07 17.24
N VAL A 482 -14.62 -2.23 18.04
CA VAL A 482 -15.24 -2.65 19.30
C VAL A 482 -16.32 -3.69 19.04
N PHE A 483 -17.28 -3.40 18.17
CA PHE A 483 -18.42 -4.28 17.93
C PHE A 483 -18.00 -5.64 17.35
N SER A 484 -17.12 -5.64 16.36
CA SER A 484 -16.52 -6.82 15.76
C SER A 484 -15.71 -7.64 16.79
N SER A 485 -15.04 -6.99 17.73
CA SER A 485 -14.34 -7.69 18.82
C SER A 485 -15.29 -8.36 19.82
N LEU A 486 -16.45 -7.76 20.09
CA LEU A 486 -17.48 -8.39 20.91
C LEU A 486 -18.13 -9.60 20.21
N ILE A 487 -18.28 -9.55 18.89
CA ILE A 487 -18.68 -10.72 18.09
C ILE A 487 -17.60 -11.81 18.18
N ALA A 488 -16.32 -11.44 18.11
CA ALA A 488 -15.20 -12.37 18.26
C ALA A 488 -15.16 -13.02 19.65
N GLU A 489 -15.50 -12.28 20.70
CA GLU A 489 -15.68 -12.80 22.07
C GLU A 489 -16.79 -13.87 22.10
N GLN A 490 -17.97 -13.59 21.55
CA GLN A 490 -19.08 -14.55 21.51
C GLN A 490 -18.73 -15.83 20.74
N LYS A 491 -17.90 -15.70 19.69
CA LYS A 491 -17.40 -16.85 18.90
C LYS A 491 -16.22 -17.58 19.56
N GLY A 492 -15.75 -17.15 20.73
CA GLY A 492 -14.59 -17.72 21.43
C GLY A 492 -13.26 -17.49 20.72
N LEU A 493 -13.19 -16.50 19.82
CA LEU A 493 -11.98 -16.11 19.10
C LEU A 493 -11.14 -15.10 19.90
N LEU A 494 -11.81 -14.23 20.66
CA LEU A 494 -11.18 -13.26 21.56
C LEU A 494 -11.50 -13.63 23.01
N PRO A 495 -10.50 -13.83 23.89
CA PRO A 495 -10.75 -14.06 25.31
C PRO A 495 -11.49 -12.90 25.98
N THR A 496 -12.42 -13.19 26.89
CA THR A 496 -13.20 -12.16 27.61
C THR A 496 -12.32 -11.13 28.31
N ASN A 497 -11.20 -11.52 28.91
CA ASN A 497 -10.28 -10.57 29.53
C ASN A 497 -9.63 -9.61 28.51
N GLU A 498 -9.35 -10.07 27.29
CA GLU A 498 -8.83 -9.20 26.23
C GLU A 498 -9.93 -8.26 25.69
N ALA A 499 -11.18 -8.72 25.62
CA ALA A 499 -12.32 -7.86 25.28
C ALA A 499 -12.55 -6.77 26.35
N GLU A 500 -12.39 -7.10 27.63
CA GLU A 500 -12.45 -6.12 28.73
C GLU A 500 -11.31 -5.11 28.68
N GLU A 501 -10.08 -5.57 28.43
CA GLU A 501 -8.91 -4.70 28.20
C GLU A 501 -9.14 -3.74 27.02
N LEU A 502 -9.77 -4.22 25.95
CA LEU A 502 -10.11 -3.42 24.78
C LEU A 502 -11.10 -2.32 25.09
N LEU A 503 -12.22 -2.66 25.73
CA LEU A 503 -13.23 -1.68 26.09
C LEU A 503 -12.66 -0.60 27.02
N ALA A 504 -11.84 -1.01 28.01
CA ALA A 504 -11.17 -0.08 28.91
C ALA A 504 -10.18 0.83 28.16
N LEU A 505 -9.35 0.28 27.28
CA LEU A 505 -8.37 1.05 26.53
C LEU A 505 -9.05 2.07 25.60
N TYR A 506 -10.07 1.67 24.84
CA TYR A 506 -10.79 2.57 23.95
C TYR A 506 -11.40 3.75 24.71
N ALA A 507 -12.01 3.49 25.88
CA ALA A 507 -12.50 4.55 26.75
C ALA A 507 -11.37 5.50 27.23
N THR A 508 -10.20 4.95 27.57
CA THR A 508 -9.05 5.73 28.08
C THR A 508 -8.36 6.57 26.99
N LEU A 509 -8.39 6.10 25.74
CA LEU A 509 -7.93 6.85 24.57
C LEU A 509 -8.95 7.92 24.11
N GLY A 510 -10.18 7.88 24.65
CA GLY A 510 -11.28 8.75 24.25
C GLY A 510 -11.83 8.42 22.87
N LEU A 511 -11.71 7.16 22.42
CA LEU A 511 -12.33 6.68 21.19
C LEU A 511 -13.80 6.36 21.43
N PRO A 512 -14.70 6.70 20.49
CA PRO A 512 -16.09 6.29 20.59
C PRO A 512 -16.21 4.78 20.41
N CYS A 513 -17.05 4.16 21.24
CA CYS A 513 -17.39 2.74 21.14
C CYS A 513 -18.78 2.51 20.55
N SER A 514 -19.61 3.56 20.46
CA SER A 514 -20.97 3.48 19.91
C SER A 514 -21.54 4.87 19.61
N ILE A 515 -22.74 4.92 19.03
CA ILE A 515 -23.51 6.12 18.68
C ILE A 515 -24.80 6.14 19.52
N ALA A 516 -25.23 7.33 19.95
CA ALA A 516 -26.48 7.46 20.68
C ALA A 516 -27.69 7.04 19.82
N GLY A 517 -28.52 6.12 20.33
CA GLY A 517 -29.72 5.65 19.64
C GLY A 517 -29.49 4.58 18.57
N ILE A 518 -28.26 4.12 18.37
CA ILE A 518 -27.98 2.98 17.49
C ILE A 518 -28.65 1.70 18.02
N THR A 519 -29.05 0.81 17.12
CA THR A 519 -29.73 -0.44 17.46
C THR A 519 -29.04 -1.65 16.82
N ALA A 520 -29.33 -2.86 17.33
CA ALA A 520 -28.87 -4.10 16.70
C ALA A 520 -29.28 -4.21 15.21
N GLU A 521 -30.44 -3.66 14.83
CA GLU A 521 -30.91 -3.65 13.44
C GLU A 521 -29.99 -2.85 12.51
N THR A 522 -29.36 -1.78 13.01
CA THR A 522 -28.36 -1.03 12.25
C THR A 522 -27.18 -1.93 11.87
N TYR A 523 -26.69 -2.74 12.81
CA TYR A 523 -25.58 -3.67 12.57
C TYR A 523 -25.98 -4.84 11.66
N LYS A 524 -27.21 -5.37 11.78
CA LYS A 524 -27.73 -6.41 10.88
C LYS A 524 -27.77 -5.91 9.44
N ARG A 525 -28.32 -4.71 9.21
CA ARG A 525 -28.34 -4.08 7.89
C ARG A 525 -26.93 -3.87 7.34
N ALA A 526 -26.02 -3.35 8.16
CA ALA A 526 -24.65 -3.10 7.75
C ALA A 526 -23.89 -4.39 7.36
N ARG A 527 -24.08 -5.50 8.11
CA ARG A 527 -23.58 -6.84 7.73
C ARG A 527 -24.09 -7.27 6.35
N ASP A 528 -25.38 -7.07 6.07
CA ASP A 528 -25.98 -7.51 4.82
C ASP A 528 -25.45 -6.68 3.64
N GLU A 529 -25.31 -5.36 3.81
CA GLU A 529 -24.73 -4.45 2.82
C GLU A 529 -23.25 -4.80 2.49
N ILE A 530 -22.42 -5.07 3.50
CA ILE A 530 -21.00 -5.42 3.26
C ILE A 530 -20.84 -6.80 2.62
N THR A 531 -21.75 -7.73 2.90
CA THR A 531 -21.75 -9.07 2.27
C THR A 531 -21.95 -8.96 0.77
N VAL A 532 -22.87 -8.11 0.31
CA VAL A 532 -23.06 -7.82 -1.12
C VAL A 532 -21.80 -7.17 -1.70
N HIS A 533 -21.17 -6.25 -0.98
CA HIS A 533 -19.95 -5.60 -1.43
C HIS A 533 -18.77 -6.56 -1.60
N ARG A 534 -18.71 -7.63 -0.79
CA ARG A 534 -17.65 -8.66 -0.81
C ARG A 534 -18.04 -9.89 -1.65
N ASP A 535 -18.82 -9.69 -2.71
CA ASP A 535 -19.22 -10.72 -3.69
C ASP A 535 -20.08 -11.85 -3.08
N GLY A 536 -20.98 -11.49 -2.18
CA GLY A 536 -21.96 -12.41 -1.57
C GLY A 536 -21.43 -13.24 -0.41
N LEU A 537 -20.17 -13.03 0.00
CA LEU A 537 -19.56 -13.66 1.17
C LEU A 537 -19.12 -12.59 2.16
N LEU A 538 -19.41 -12.80 3.45
CA LEU A 538 -19.11 -11.79 4.46
C LEU A 538 -17.61 -11.56 4.64
N ARG A 539 -16.80 -12.64 4.65
CA ARG A 539 -15.34 -12.59 4.78
C ARG A 539 -14.86 -11.62 5.87
N ALA A 540 -15.58 -11.55 6.98
CA ALA A 540 -15.32 -10.56 8.02
C ALA A 540 -14.04 -10.95 8.77
N PRO A 541 -12.98 -10.12 8.73
CA PRO A 541 -11.84 -10.29 9.63
C PRO A 541 -12.29 -9.99 11.06
N LEU A 542 -11.94 -10.88 11.98
CA LEU A 542 -12.18 -10.77 13.41
C LEU A 542 -10.87 -11.04 14.16
N PRO A 543 -10.64 -10.40 15.32
CA PRO A 543 -9.48 -10.69 16.14
C PRO A 543 -9.54 -12.12 16.68
N ALA A 544 -8.41 -12.82 16.64
CA ALA A 544 -8.23 -14.19 17.13
C ALA A 544 -7.21 -14.19 18.28
N GLY A 545 -7.54 -13.44 19.33
CA GLY A 545 -6.58 -12.83 20.24
C GLY A 545 -6.05 -11.50 19.66
N ILE A 546 -5.62 -10.58 20.52
CA ILE A 546 -5.06 -9.30 20.07
C ILE A 546 -3.75 -9.53 19.31
N GLY A 547 -3.64 -8.92 18.12
CA GLY A 547 -2.50 -9.01 17.22
C GLY A 547 -2.60 -10.19 16.24
N ALA A 548 -3.76 -10.85 16.14
CA ALA A 548 -4.00 -11.94 15.21
C ALA A 548 -5.40 -11.86 14.61
N CYS A 549 -5.56 -12.40 13.39
CA CYS A 549 -6.80 -12.30 12.62
C CYS A 549 -7.29 -13.68 12.18
N LYS A 550 -8.62 -13.86 12.16
CA LYS A 550 -9.32 -14.93 11.44
C LYS A 550 -10.49 -14.35 10.66
N TYR A 551 -10.87 -15.04 9.59
CA TYR A 551 -12.02 -14.64 8.77
C TYR A 551 -13.23 -15.51 9.08
N VAL A 552 -14.40 -14.90 9.10
CA VAL A 552 -15.69 -15.61 9.21
C VAL A 552 -16.61 -15.23 8.05
N ASP A 553 -17.28 -16.22 7.49
CA ASP A 553 -18.25 -16.03 6.41
C ASP A 553 -19.69 -15.89 6.92
N GLU A 554 -19.90 -16.05 8.23
CA GLU A 554 -21.22 -15.95 8.85
C GLU A 554 -21.15 -15.23 10.20
N ILE A 555 -22.01 -14.21 10.35
CA ILE A 555 -22.34 -13.55 11.61
C ILE A 555 -23.88 -13.56 11.68
N THR A 556 -24.44 -14.36 12.58
CA THR A 556 -25.89 -14.54 12.71
C THR A 556 -26.54 -13.35 13.42
N ASP A 557 -27.86 -13.16 13.24
CA ASP A 557 -28.61 -12.13 13.96
C ASP A 557 -28.50 -12.31 15.49
N ALA A 558 -28.51 -13.56 15.97
CA ALA A 558 -28.36 -13.87 17.38
C ALA A 558 -26.98 -13.46 17.94
N GLU A 559 -25.91 -13.60 17.14
CA GLU A 559 -24.57 -13.14 17.53
C GLU A 559 -24.49 -11.61 17.58
N ILE A 560 -25.16 -10.92 16.64
CA ILE A 560 -25.27 -9.44 16.64
C ILE A 560 -26.07 -8.98 17.87
N ASP A 561 -27.21 -9.60 18.16
CA ASP A 561 -28.05 -9.25 19.31
C ASP A 561 -27.31 -9.47 20.65
N ALA A 562 -26.53 -10.55 20.75
CA ALA A 562 -25.70 -10.85 21.92
C ALA A 562 -24.56 -9.83 22.09
N ALA A 563 -23.81 -9.53 21.01
CA ALA A 563 -22.75 -8.52 21.02
C ALA A 563 -23.30 -7.13 21.35
N PHE A 564 -24.48 -6.78 20.83
CA PHE A 564 -25.15 -5.53 21.11
C PHE A 564 -25.58 -5.42 22.59
N THR A 565 -26.15 -6.49 23.16
CA THR A 565 -26.48 -6.53 24.60
C THR A 565 -25.23 -6.35 25.49
N ARG A 566 -24.11 -6.96 25.09
CA ARG A 566 -22.81 -6.78 25.75
C ARG A 566 -22.32 -5.34 25.66
N LEU A 567 -22.44 -4.70 24.50
CA LEU A 567 -22.09 -3.31 24.26
C LEU A 567 -22.97 -2.35 25.08
N GLU A 568 -24.29 -2.56 25.10
CA GLU A 568 -25.22 -1.75 25.91
C GLU A 568 -24.87 -1.74 27.39
N THR A 569 -24.52 -2.91 27.93
CA THR A 569 -24.11 -3.05 29.33
C THR A 569 -22.86 -2.20 29.62
N PHE A 570 -21.90 -2.18 28.70
CA PHE A 570 -20.71 -1.35 28.81
C PHE A 570 -21.04 0.14 28.71
N MET A 571 -21.86 0.55 27.74
CA MET A 571 -22.27 1.95 27.53
C MET A 571 -23.01 2.54 28.74
N ARG A 572 -23.88 1.77 29.39
CA ARG A 572 -24.61 2.23 30.59
C ARG A 572 -23.67 2.60 31.74
N SER A 573 -22.55 1.89 31.86
CA SER A 573 -21.53 2.16 32.88
C SER A 573 -20.51 3.22 32.44
N ASN A 574 -20.46 3.53 31.14
CA ASN A 574 -19.43 4.39 30.53
C ASN A 574 -20.04 5.35 29.49
N PRO A 575 -20.94 6.27 29.87
CA PRO A 575 -21.64 7.14 28.91
C PRO A 575 -20.70 8.03 28.08
N GLN A 576 -19.47 8.27 28.56
CA GLN A 576 -18.44 9.05 27.87
C GLN A 576 -17.91 8.40 26.57
N VAL A 577 -18.19 7.11 26.33
CA VAL A 577 -17.75 6.39 25.11
C VAL A 577 -18.74 6.52 23.95
N LEU A 578 -19.86 7.20 24.17
CA LEU A 578 -20.79 7.54 23.10
C LEU A 578 -20.17 8.64 22.23
N TRP A 579 -20.28 8.48 20.92
CA TRP A 579 -19.89 9.52 19.98
C TRP A 579 -20.68 10.81 20.23
N ASP A 580 -19.98 11.93 20.15
CA ASP A 580 -20.49 13.27 20.44
C ASP A 580 -20.55 14.08 19.14
N PRO A 581 -21.75 14.26 18.55
CA PRO A 581 -21.91 14.98 17.29
C PRO A 581 -21.43 16.43 17.34
N SER A 582 -21.39 17.06 18.54
CA SER A 582 -20.91 18.43 18.66
C SER A 582 -19.40 18.56 18.43
N LYS A 583 -18.67 17.45 18.35
CA LYS A 583 -17.25 17.41 18.01
C LYS A 583 -17.02 17.13 16.52
N SER A 584 -18.06 16.99 15.72
CA SER A 584 -17.96 16.87 14.26
C SER A 584 -17.27 18.09 13.65
N PHE A 585 -16.59 17.92 12.52
CA PHE A 585 -15.93 19.00 11.78
C PHE A 585 -16.92 20.04 11.23
N ASN A 586 -18.22 19.71 11.17
CA ASN A 586 -19.31 20.62 10.78
C ASN A 586 -20.09 21.21 11.97
N ALA A 587 -19.60 21.06 13.21
CA ALA A 587 -20.26 21.63 14.38
C ALA A 587 -20.14 23.18 14.38
N PRO A 588 -21.19 23.92 14.79
CA PRO A 588 -21.12 25.38 14.93
C PRO A 588 -19.97 25.76 15.88
N GLY A 589 -18.96 26.48 15.37
CA GLY A 589 -17.76 26.89 16.13
C GLY A 589 -16.50 26.03 15.90
N ALA A 590 -16.51 25.12 14.91
CA ALA A 590 -15.34 24.31 14.51
C ALA A 590 -14.41 24.98 13.48
N LEU A 591 -14.64 26.26 13.13
CA LEU A 591 -13.79 27.10 12.30
C LEU A 591 -13.09 28.17 13.15
#